data_AF-A0A813N6U0-F1
#
_entry.id   AF-A0A813N6U0-F1
#
_cell.length_a   1.000
_cell.length_b   1.000
_cell.length_c   1.000
_cell.angle_alpha   90.00
_cell.angle_beta   90.00
_cell.angle_gamma   90.00
#
_symmetry.space_group_name_H-M   'P 1'
#
loop_
_entity.id
_entity.type
_entity.pdbx_description
1 polymer ?
#
loop_
_entity_poly.entity_id
_entity_poly.type
_entity_poly.pdbx_seq_one_letter_code
_entity_poly.pdbx_strand_id
1 'polypeptide(L)'
;MRNWLKYFQNQKITKNIVQIDFRNFVSNTNLHSLKSNSKRRPENSKPIIHFSRPHRIKKFEDELEKLNILSLEPFGSMSENKITERLLISAQNQINLNDEHFLEQEWKKCINSQHKSQMEQLEKALKSQQEALEELKKDNLILYNQAIQLDKKLIPFIQKKSGNSNVKPKDANTNNAEQIISRPLAITKNLFNYTLQNPFHTTSNNFIKFSIPLSAEPTKAKKRIDPQVLALRENRKRKRLEKEIKKLERFGRKLKPIDEHEPDRLVLKETDKRKRVLPQQTKQNLDDEYFLKKEWANYINLKQMNQLEQINRALKSQEDALKELKKDNFTLYNAAIQLDTKLIPYAREGPVHTPPSKNYEPPEGDYYDTTYLYDRR
;
A
#
# COMPACT_ATOMS: atom_id res chain seq x y z
N MET A 1 3.44 -10.77 23.59
CA MET A 1 2.10 -10.89 22.95
C MET A 1 1.73 -9.74 22.00
N ARG A 2 2.05 -8.46 22.27
CA ARG A 2 1.71 -7.34 21.35
C ARG A 2 2.48 -7.32 20.02
N ASN A 3 3.71 -7.83 19.98
CA ASN A 3 4.49 -7.94 18.72
C ASN A 3 4.04 -9.11 17.82
N TRP A 4 3.37 -10.10 18.39
CA TRP A 4 2.86 -11.27 17.66
C TRP A 4 1.59 -10.94 16.85
N LEU A 5 0.77 -10.01 17.36
CA LEU A 5 -0.44 -9.52 16.68
C LEU A 5 -0.13 -8.60 15.48
N LYS A 6 0.97 -7.84 15.51
CA LYS A 6 1.41 -7.01 14.36
C LYS A 6 1.86 -7.86 13.18
N TYR A 7 2.48 -9.01 13.45
CA TYR A 7 2.93 -9.94 12.41
C TYR A 7 1.74 -10.58 11.66
N PHE A 8 0.65 -10.89 12.37
CA PHE A 8 -0.56 -11.45 11.77
C PHE A 8 -1.41 -10.44 11.00
N GLN A 9 -1.40 -9.16 11.37
CA GLN A 9 -2.09 -8.11 10.60
C GLN A 9 -1.37 -7.81 9.27
N ASN A 10 -0.04 -7.79 9.26
CA ASN A 10 0.73 -7.57 8.03
C ASN A 10 0.61 -8.74 7.03
N GLN A 11 0.46 -9.98 7.51
CA GLN A 11 0.19 -11.16 6.66
C GLN A 11 -1.21 -11.16 6.01
N LYS A 12 -2.20 -10.51 6.63
CA LYS A 12 -3.54 -10.35 6.04
C LYS A 12 -3.58 -9.25 4.97
N ILE A 13 -2.78 -8.21 5.11
CA ILE A 13 -2.71 -7.10 4.15
C ILE A 13 -1.99 -7.55 2.86
N THR A 14 -0.89 -8.30 2.97
CA THR A 14 -0.14 -8.78 1.80
C THR A 14 -0.89 -9.84 0.99
N LYS A 15 -1.69 -10.70 1.64
CA LYS A 15 -2.56 -11.65 0.92
C LYS A 15 -3.69 -10.96 0.14
N ASN A 16 -4.20 -9.83 0.62
CA ASN A 16 -5.22 -9.06 -0.11
C ASN A 16 -4.63 -8.28 -1.29
N ILE A 17 -3.40 -7.79 -1.20
CA ILE A 17 -2.77 -7.03 -2.30
C ILE A 17 -2.38 -7.96 -3.46
N VAL A 18 -1.83 -9.15 -3.17
CA VAL A 18 -1.46 -10.13 -4.22
C VAL A 18 -2.70 -10.77 -4.88
N GLN A 19 -3.84 -10.83 -4.21
CA GLN A 19 -5.11 -11.30 -4.81
C GLN A 19 -5.81 -10.26 -5.69
N ILE A 20 -5.51 -8.96 -5.55
CA ILE A 20 -6.15 -7.91 -6.34
C ILE A 20 -5.52 -7.84 -7.75
N ASP A 21 -4.21 -8.06 -7.88
CA ASP A 21 -3.54 -7.95 -9.18
C ASP A 21 -3.73 -9.18 -10.09
N PHE A 22 -3.87 -10.38 -9.51
CA PHE A 22 -4.12 -11.61 -10.30
C PHE A 22 -5.57 -11.75 -10.78
N ARG A 23 -6.53 -11.06 -10.16
CA ARG A 23 -7.96 -11.15 -10.54
C ARG A 23 -8.29 -10.35 -11.80
N ASN A 24 -7.49 -9.34 -12.13
CA ASN A 24 -7.75 -8.45 -13.26
C ASN A 24 -7.15 -8.92 -14.59
N PHE A 25 -6.41 -10.04 -14.61
CA PHE A 25 -5.78 -10.55 -15.83
C PHE A 25 -6.43 -11.83 -16.40
N VAL A 26 -7.44 -12.41 -15.73
CA VAL A 26 -8.05 -13.71 -16.14
C VAL A 26 -9.58 -13.66 -16.21
N SER A 27 -10.16 -12.51 -16.53
CA SER A 27 -11.60 -12.37 -16.78
C SER A 27 -11.90 -12.07 -18.25
N ASN A 28 -11.40 -12.88 -19.18
CA ASN A 28 -11.97 -12.99 -20.53
C ASN A 28 -11.47 -14.22 -21.30
N THR A 29 -11.82 -15.42 -20.81
CA THR A 29 -11.95 -16.60 -21.68
C THR A 29 -13.02 -17.52 -21.10
N ASN A 30 -14.21 -17.52 -21.73
CA ASN A 30 -15.17 -18.61 -21.58
C ASN A 30 -14.61 -19.83 -22.30
N LEU A 31 -14.28 -20.88 -21.56
CA LEU A 31 -14.24 -22.24 -22.10
C LEU A 31 -14.69 -23.24 -21.04
N HIS A 32 -15.80 -23.89 -21.37
CA HIS A 32 -16.43 -24.96 -20.62
C HIS A 32 -15.51 -26.20 -20.56
N SER A 33 -15.63 -26.89 -19.42
CA SER A 33 -15.37 -28.31 -19.18
C SER A 33 -13.97 -28.86 -19.47
N LEU A 34 -13.30 -29.31 -18.40
CA LEU A 34 -12.90 -30.71 -18.24
C LEU A 34 -12.59 -30.96 -16.76
N LYS A 35 -13.21 -32.00 -16.19
CA LYS A 35 -12.97 -32.50 -14.83
C LYS A 35 -11.64 -33.26 -14.79
N SER A 36 -10.80 -33.01 -13.79
CA SER A 36 -10.03 -34.08 -13.15
C SER A 36 -9.49 -33.66 -11.78
N ASN A 37 -9.58 -34.63 -10.87
CA ASN A 37 -9.11 -34.58 -9.49
C ASN A 37 -7.58 -34.52 -9.40
N SER A 38 -7.02 -33.68 -8.51
CA SER A 38 -5.87 -34.11 -7.68
C SER A 38 -5.67 -33.20 -6.46
N LYS A 39 -5.06 -33.81 -5.44
CA LYS A 39 -5.06 -33.44 -4.01
C LYS A 39 -4.16 -32.24 -3.69
N ARG A 40 -4.62 -31.41 -2.76
CA ARG A 40 -3.87 -30.34 -2.08
C ARG A 40 -2.68 -30.91 -1.26
N ARG A 41 -1.53 -30.24 -1.32
CA ARG A 41 -0.46 -30.26 -0.30
C ARG A 41 -0.15 -28.82 0.14
N PRO A 42 0.30 -28.60 1.39
CA PRO A 42 0.43 -27.25 1.97
C PRO A 42 1.77 -26.58 1.64
N GLU A 43 1.71 -25.27 1.45
CA GLU A 43 2.86 -24.37 1.27
C GLU A 43 3.52 -24.01 2.61
N ASN A 44 4.84 -24.13 2.68
CA ASN A 44 5.70 -23.53 3.70
C ASN A 44 6.67 -22.57 2.99
N SER A 45 6.56 -21.27 3.24
CA SER A 45 7.49 -20.24 2.73
C SER A 45 8.47 -19.76 3.82
N LYS A 46 9.76 -19.76 3.51
CA LYS A 46 10.87 -19.10 4.24
C LYS A 46 11.72 -18.27 3.24
N PRO A 47 12.59 -17.35 3.70
CA PRO A 47 12.72 -16.00 3.15
C PRO A 47 13.77 -15.83 2.03
N ILE A 48 13.67 -14.66 1.40
CA ILE A 48 14.47 -14.10 0.30
C ILE A 48 15.96 -14.03 0.67
N ILE A 49 16.81 -14.67 -0.13
CA ILE A 49 18.27 -14.56 -0.12
C ILE A 49 18.67 -13.54 -1.19
N HIS A 50 19.47 -12.54 -0.80
CA HIS A 50 20.15 -11.64 -1.74
C HIS A 50 21.06 -12.45 -2.67
N PHE A 51 20.74 -12.49 -3.97
CA PHE A 51 21.65 -13.03 -4.98
C PHE A 51 22.69 -11.98 -5.36
N SER A 52 23.93 -12.22 -4.93
CA SER A 52 25.11 -11.64 -5.54
C SER A 52 25.18 -12.07 -7.01
N ARG A 53 25.67 -11.17 -7.90
CA ARG A 53 25.79 -11.39 -9.35
C ARG A 53 26.35 -12.80 -9.64
N PRO A 54 25.63 -13.67 -10.37
CA PRO A 54 26.15 -14.99 -10.65
C PRO A 54 27.36 -14.87 -11.58
N HIS A 55 28.47 -15.53 -11.20
CA HIS A 55 29.67 -15.75 -12.02
C HIS A 55 29.38 -16.32 -13.43
N ARG A 56 28.15 -16.78 -13.67
CA ARG A 56 27.66 -17.33 -14.92
C ARG A 56 27.54 -16.29 -16.04
N ILE A 57 27.22 -15.02 -15.74
CA ILE A 57 27.13 -13.97 -16.78
C ILE A 57 28.53 -13.64 -17.31
N LYS A 58 29.52 -13.46 -16.41
CA LYS A 58 30.91 -13.31 -16.83
C LYS A 58 31.44 -14.51 -17.61
N LYS A 59 31.12 -15.74 -17.19
CA LYS A 59 31.59 -16.93 -17.91
C LYS A 59 30.95 -17.07 -19.30
N PHE A 60 29.70 -16.64 -19.45
CA PHE A 60 29.01 -16.60 -20.75
C PHE A 60 29.54 -15.46 -21.62
N GLU A 61 29.83 -14.29 -21.04
CA GLU A 61 30.48 -13.17 -21.73
C GLU A 61 31.91 -13.53 -22.18
N ASP A 62 32.70 -14.20 -21.33
CA ASP A 62 34.04 -14.71 -21.64
C ASP A 62 34.01 -15.84 -22.69
N GLU A 63 32.96 -16.68 -22.70
CA GLU A 63 32.75 -17.71 -23.74
C GLU A 63 32.25 -17.10 -25.07
N LEU A 64 31.47 -16.02 -25.03
CA LEU A 64 31.05 -15.25 -26.20
C LEU A 64 32.19 -14.42 -26.81
N GLU A 65 33.11 -13.91 -25.99
CA GLU A 65 34.37 -13.29 -26.45
C GLU A 65 35.28 -14.34 -27.10
N LYS A 66 35.40 -15.54 -26.54
CA LYS A 66 36.15 -16.65 -27.16
C LYS A 66 35.55 -17.15 -28.47
N LEU A 67 34.23 -17.06 -28.63
CA LEU A 67 33.54 -17.38 -29.88
C LEU A 67 33.63 -16.26 -30.93
N ASN A 68 34.30 -15.15 -30.63
CA ASN A 68 34.53 -14.03 -31.53
C ASN A 68 33.23 -13.51 -32.19
N ILE A 69 32.11 -13.57 -31.48
CA ILE A 69 30.79 -13.12 -31.94
C ILE A 69 30.61 -11.61 -31.70
N LEU A 70 31.41 -11.01 -30.82
CA LEU A 70 31.36 -9.58 -30.48
C LEU A 70 32.28 -8.68 -31.31
N SER A 71 33.19 -9.23 -32.14
CA SER A 71 33.91 -8.46 -33.16
C SER A 71 33.15 -8.51 -34.49
N LEU A 72 32.07 -7.71 -34.56
CA LEU A 72 31.39 -7.43 -35.83
C LEU A 72 32.28 -6.50 -36.66
N GLU A 73 33.29 -7.06 -37.33
CA GLU A 73 33.80 -6.40 -38.53
C GLU A 73 32.66 -6.38 -39.57
N PRO A 74 32.34 -5.21 -40.16
CA PRO A 74 31.33 -5.13 -41.19
C PRO A 74 31.71 -6.07 -42.34
N PHE A 75 30.72 -6.77 -42.90
CA PHE A 75 30.90 -7.79 -43.95
C PHE A 75 31.75 -7.34 -45.15
N GLY A 76 31.97 -6.04 -45.35
CA GLY A 76 32.81 -5.47 -46.41
C GLY A 76 34.32 -5.71 -46.29
N SER A 77 34.87 -6.17 -45.14
CA SER A 77 36.31 -6.42 -44.97
C SER A 77 36.71 -7.91 -44.97
N MET A 78 35.76 -8.84 -45.07
CA MET A 78 36.05 -10.28 -44.93
C MET A 78 36.36 -10.95 -46.27
N SER A 79 37.44 -11.75 -46.31
CA SER A 79 37.75 -12.58 -47.47
C SER A 79 36.68 -13.67 -47.67
N GLU A 80 36.42 -14.05 -48.92
CA GLU A 80 35.37 -15.01 -49.29
C GLU A 80 35.48 -16.34 -48.52
N ASN A 81 36.70 -16.80 -48.24
CA ASN A 81 36.96 -18.02 -47.46
C ASN A 81 36.48 -17.93 -45.99
N LYS A 82 36.53 -16.75 -45.36
CA LYS A 82 36.01 -16.55 -44.00
C LYS A 82 34.49 -16.48 -43.97
N ILE A 83 33.89 -15.99 -45.05
CA ILE A 83 32.44 -15.92 -45.21
C ILE A 83 31.87 -17.33 -45.38
N THR A 84 32.50 -18.17 -46.22
CA THR A 84 32.08 -19.57 -46.41
C THR A 84 32.24 -20.39 -45.14
N GLU A 85 33.32 -20.20 -44.38
CA GLU A 85 33.52 -20.87 -43.10
C GLU A 85 32.45 -20.48 -42.06
N ARG A 86 32.09 -19.18 -41.98
CA ARG A 86 30.99 -18.71 -41.14
C ARG A 86 29.63 -19.26 -41.56
N LEU A 87 29.36 -19.34 -42.86
CA LEU A 87 28.13 -19.92 -43.39
C LEU A 87 28.06 -21.43 -43.10
N LEU A 88 29.18 -22.14 -43.19
CA LEU A 88 29.25 -23.57 -42.89
C LEU A 88 29.00 -23.84 -41.39
N ILE A 89 29.60 -23.04 -40.50
CA ILE A 89 29.35 -23.11 -39.05
C ILE A 89 27.89 -22.76 -38.73
N SER A 90 27.33 -21.75 -39.39
CA SER A 90 25.91 -21.39 -39.23
C SER A 90 24.98 -22.51 -39.70
N ALA A 91 25.28 -23.14 -40.83
CA ALA A 91 24.50 -24.26 -41.37
C ALA A 91 24.59 -25.49 -40.46
N GLN A 92 25.78 -25.80 -39.94
CA GLN A 92 25.96 -26.90 -38.98
C GLN A 92 25.20 -26.64 -37.67
N ASN A 93 25.19 -25.40 -37.19
CA ASN A 93 24.42 -25.00 -36.02
C ASN A 93 22.91 -25.09 -36.25
N GLN A 94 22.43 -24.77 -37.46
CA GLN A 94 21.02 -24.95 -37.83
C GLN A 94 20.63 -26.43 -37.92
N ILE A 95 21.51 -27.30 -38.42
CA ILE A 95 21.29 -28.75 -38.43
C ILE A 95 21.19 -29.28 -36.99
N ASN A 96 22.11 -28.88 -36.11
CA ASN A 96 22.09 -29.28 -34.69
C ASN A 96 20.87 -28.75 -33.92
N LEU A 97 20.29 -27.62 -34.33
CA LEU A 97 19.06 -27.07 -33.76
C LEU A 97 17.79 -27.78 -34.24
N ASN A 98 17.84 -28.47 -35.38
CA ASN A 98 16.72 -29.24 -35.92
C ASN A 98 16.68 -30.69 -35.42
N ASP A 99 17.79 -31.20 -34.88
CA ASP A 99 17.85 -32.53 -34.28
C ASP A 99 17.21 -32.51 -32.87
N GLU A 100 15.91 -32.82 -32.81
CA GLU A 100 15.13 -32.86 -31.56
C GLU A 100 15.79 -33.73 -30.46
N HIS A 101 16.45 -34.82 -30.86
CA HIS A 101 17.15 -35.72 -29.94
C HIS A 101 18.39 -35.06 -29.28
N PHE A 102 19.10 -34.19 -30.00
CA PHE A 102 20.23 -33.45 -29.44
C PHE A 102 19.75 -32.41 -28.41
N LEU A 103 18.69 -31.66 -28.76
CA LEU A 103 18.06 -30.71 -27.85
C LEU A 103 17.50 -31.37 -26.59
N GLU A 104 16.88 -32.55 -26.71
CA GLU A 104 16.36 -33.29 -25.56
C GLU A 104 17.49 -33.76 -24.62
N GLN A 105 18.63 -34.20 -25.18
CA GLN A 105 19.79 -34.61 -24.38
C GLN A 105 20.45 -33.42 -23.67
N GLU A 106 20.67 -32.31 -24.37
CA GLU A 106 21.22 -31.08 -23.78
C GLU A 106 20.29 -30.52 -22.69
N TRP A 107 18.98 -30.56 -22.92
CA TRP A 107 17.99 -30.14 -21.93
C TRP A 107 18.00 -31.05 -20.69
N LYS A 108 18.07 -32.38 -20.86
CA LYS A 108 18.20 -33.33 -19.74
C LYS A 108 19.49 -33.11 -18.95
N LYS A 109 20.62 -32.88 -19.63
CA LYS A 109 21.89 -32.54 -18.96
C LYS A 109 21.78 -31.25 -18.17
N CYS A 110 21.13 -30.23 -18.72
CA CYS A 110 20.92 -28.95 -18.06
C CYS A 110 20.06 -29.09 -16.79
N ILE A 111 18.94 -29.83 -16.87
CA ILE A 111 18.07 -30.09 -15.71
C ILE A 111 18.84 -30.85 -14.62
N ASN A 112 19.59 -31.89 -15.00
CA ASN A 112 20.35 -32.69 -14.04
C ASN A 112 21.44 -31.87 -13.35
N SER A 113 22.13 -30.99 -14.08
CA SER A 113 23.13 -30.08 -13.53
C SER A 113 22.50 -29.06 -12.57
N GLN A 114 21.35 -28.48 -12.94
CA GLN A 114 20.61 -27.55 -12.10
C GLN A 114 20.11 -28.21 -10.81
N HIS A 115 19.56 -29.42 -10.91
CA HIS A 115 19.12 -30.20 -9.76
C HIS A 115 20.28 -30.54 -8.83
N LYS A 116 21.43 -30.94 -9.37
CA LYS A 116 22.65 -31.21 -8.58
C LYS A 116 23.13 -29.96 -7.83
N SER A 117 23.15 -28.80 -8.49
CA SER A 117 23.52 -27.53 -7.85
C SER A 117 22.55 -27.12 -6.75
N GLN A 118 21.24 -27.32 -6.95
CA GLN A 118 20.23 -27.04 -5.93
C GLN A 118 20.38 -27.96 -4.71
N MET A 119 20.63 -29.25 -4.91
CA MET A 119 20.88 -30.19 -3.81
C MET A 119 22.12 -29.82 -3.00
N GLU A 120 23.21 -29.43 -3.66
CA GLU A 120 24.42 -28.99 -2.97
C GLU A 120 24.20 -27.71 -2.14
N GLN A 121 23.39 -26.76 -2.63
CA GLN A 121 23.01 -25.57 -1.87
C GLN A 121 22.16 -25.91 -0.64
N LEU A 122 21.23 -26.85 -0.77
CA LEU A 122 20.40 -27.32 0.35
C LEU A 122 21.24 -28.01 1.42
N GLU A 123 22.20 -28.85 1.02
CA GLU A 123 23.13 -29.50 1.94
C GLU A 123 23.99 -28.48 2.70
N LYS A 124 24.54 -27.47 2.02
CA LYS A 124 25.31 -26.39 2.66
C LYS A 124 24.44 -25.59 3.64
N ALA A 125 23.20 -25.28 3.27
CA ALA A 125 22.27 -24.56 4.15
C ALA A 125 21.91 -25.39 5.40
N LEU A 126 21.70 -26.70 5.25
CA LEU A 126 21.39 -27.61 6.35
C LEU A 126 22.57 -27.72 7.32
N LYS A 127 23.80 -27.84 6.79
CA LYS A 127 25.02 -27.86 7.61
C LYS A 127 25.23 -26.56 8.39
N SER A 128 25.04 -25.41 7.74
CA SER A 128 25.12 -24.10 8.41
C SER A 128 24.07 -23.94 9.52
N GLN A 129 22.85 -24.46 9.33
CA GLN A 129 21.83 -24.45 10.40
C GLN A 129 22.22 -25.33 11.60
N GLN A 130 22.86 -26.47 11.35
CA GLN A 130 23.34 -27.36 12.42
C GLN A 130 24.47 -26.70 13.21
N GLU A 131 25.42 -26.05 12.54
CA GLU A 131 26.52 -25.31 13.18
C GLU A 131 26.00 -24.17 14.06
N ALA A 132 25.05 -23.37 13.55
CA ALA A 132 24.42 -22.29 14.32
C ALA A 132 23.67 -22.81 15.56
N LEU A 133 23.04 -23.99 15.46
CA LEU A 133 22.35 -24.62 16.57
C LEU A 133 23.32 -25.10 17.66
N GLU A 134 24.48 -25.62 17.27
CA GLU A 134 25.55 -26.00 18.20
C GLU A 134 26.20 -24.79 18.89
N GLU A 135 26.36 -23.66 18.19
CA GLU A 135 26.81 -22.40 18.80
C GLU A 135 25.81 -21.90 19.85
N LEU A 136 24.51 -21.88 19.54
CA LEU A 136 23.48 -21.49 20.50
C LEU A 136 23.43 -22.39 21.73
N LYS A 137 23.71 -23.69 21.59
CA LYS A 137 23.83 -24.59 22.74
C LYS A 137 25.02 -24.23 23.64
N LYS A 138 26.17 -23.86 23.04
CA LYS A 138 27.36 -23.42 23.79
C LYS A 138 27.10 -22.11 24.51
N ASP A 139 26.48 -21.13 23.86
CA ASP A 139 26.17 -19.83 24.46
C ASP A 139 25.18 -19.96 25.62
N ASN A 140 24.14 -20.79 25.47
CA ASN A 140 23.21 -21.08 26.56
C ASN A 140 23.90 -21.76 27.75
N LEU A 141 24.85 -22.66 27.49
CA LEU A 141 25.63 -23.30 28.56
C LEU A 141 26.51 -22.28 29.30
N ILE A 142 27.10 -21.31 28.58
CA ILE A 142 27.88 -20.22 29.17
C ILE A 142 26.98 -19.34 30.05
N LEU A 143 25.81 -18.93 29.54
CA LEU A 143 24.85 -18.12 30.29
C LEU A 143 24.33 -18.85 31.53
N TYR A 144 24.06 -20.15 31.42
CA TYR A 144 23.64 -20.98 32.56
C TYR A 144 24.73 -21.05 33.64
N ASN A 145 25.99 -21.24 33.24
CA ASN A 145 27.13 -21.24 34.16
C ASN A 145 27.38 -19.86 34.80
N GLN A 146 27.19 -18.77 34.05
CA GLN A 146 27.27 -17.41 34.58
C GLN A 146 26.16 -17.12 35.60
N ALA A 147 24.92 -17.58 35.34
CA ALA A 147 23.82 -17.45 36.29
C ALA A 147 24.10 -18.21 37.59
N ILE A 148 24.63 -19.45 37.50
CA ILE A 148 25.04 -20.22 38.68
C ILE A 148 26.14 -19.50 39.48
N GLN A 149 27.09 -18.84 38.81
CA GLN A 149 28.12 -18.05 39.48
C GLN A 149 27.56 -16.80 40.17
N LEU A 150 26.55 -16.15 39.58
CA LEU A 150 25.87 -15.00 40.19
C LEU A 150 25.05 -15.41 41.41
N ASP A 151 24.34 -16.54 41.36
CA ASP A 151 23.60 -17.07 42.51
C ASP A 151 24.53 -17.40 43.69
N LYS A 152 25.68 -18.03 43.43
CA LYS A 152 26.71 -18.28 44.46
C LYS A 152 27.23 -17.00 45.12
N LYS A 153 27.26 -15.86 44.40
CA LYS A 153 27.66 -14.55 44.92
C LYS A 153 26.53 -13.83 45.68
N LEU A 154 25.27 -14.11 45.36
CA LEU A 154 24.08 -13.49 45.96
C LEU A 154 23.61 -14.17 47.25
N ILE A 155 23.83 -15.49 47.40
CA ILE A 155 23.43 -16.27 48.57
C ILE A 155 23.97 -15.70 49.92
N PRO A 156 25.21 -15.20 50.04
CA PRO A 156 25.71 -14.56 51.26
C PRO A 156 25.07 -13.20 51.59
N PHE A 157 24.56 -12.49 50.57
CA PHE A 157 23.96 -11.16 50.74
C PHE A 157 22.51 -11.23 51.22
N ILE A 158 21.76 -12.27 50.82
CA ILE A 158 20.38 -12.48 51.25
C ILE A 158 20.33 -12.96 52.71
N GLN A 159 21.29 -13.80 53.15
CA GLN A 159 21.38 -14.26 54.55
C GLN A 159 21.78 -13.16 55.55
N LYS A 160 22.36 -12.05 55.09
CA LYS A 160 22.77 -10.92 55.95
C LYS A 160 21.66 -9.89 56.22
N LYS A 161 20.53 -9.95 55.49
CA LYS A 161 19.41 -8.99 55.60
C LYS A 161 18.19 -9.50 56.37
N SER A 162 18.14 -10.77 56.76
CA SER A 162 17.00 -11.37 57.49
C SER A 162 17.15 -11.34 59.03
N GLY A 163 18.14 -10.65 59.56
CA GLY A 163 18.38 -10.55 61.01
C GLY A 163 18.37 -9.12 61.52
N ASN A 164 17.19 -8.49 61.59
CA ASN A 164 16.81 -7.52 62.64
C ASN A 164 15.54 -6.75 62.27
N SER A 165 14.42 -7.10 62.90
CA SER A 165 13.58 -6.16 63.66
C SER A 165 12.29 -6.86 64.11
N ASN A 166 12.31 -7.30 65.37
CA ASN A 166 11.12 -7.55 66.16
C ASN A 166 10.61 -6.20 66.69
N VAL A 167 9.44 -5.73 66.25
CA VAL A 167 8.61 -4.78 67.03
C VAL A 167 7.15 -5.19 66.87
N LYS A 168 6.52 -5.46 68.03
CA LYS A 168 5.11 -5.87 68.20
C LYS A 168 4.19 -4.65 68.44
N PRO A 169 2.86 -4.83 68.39
CA PRO A 169 1.88 -3.79 68.05
C PRO A 169 1.32 -3.07 69.29
N LYS A 170 0.72 -1.89 69.07
CA LYS A 170 -0.19 -1.24 70.02
C LYS A 170 -1.40 -0.67 69.29
N ASP A 171 -2.55 -0.94 69.89
CA ASP A 171 -3.90 -0.52 69.56
C ASP A 171 -4.10 0.99 69.76
N ALA A 172 -5.03 1.59 69.00
CA ALA A 172 -6.18 2.33 69.55
C ALA A 172 -6.93 3.12 68.44
N ASN A 173 -8.26 2.94 68.47
CA ASN A 173 -9.34 3.83 68.03
C ASN A 173 -8.97 5.30 67.73
N THR A 174 -9.60 5.88 66.71
CA THR A 174 -10.68 6.87 66.91
C THR A 174 -11.36 7.30 65.61
N ASN A 175 -12.68 7.38 65.74
CA ASN A 175 -13.71 7.92 64.87
C ASN A 175 -13.42 9.31 64.24
N ASN A 176 -14.30 9.64 63.28
CA ASN A 176 -14.73 10.97 62.84
C ASN A 176 -14.00 11.55 61.62
N ALA A 177 -14.66 11.51 60.46
CA ALA A 177 -15.39 12.69 59.97
C ALA A 177 -16.12 12.34 58.67
N GLU A 178 -17.44 12.25 58.78
CA GLU A 178 -18.32 12.38 57.64
C GLU A 178 -18.38 13.85 57.16
N GLN A 179 -18.79 13.97 55.89
CA GLN A 179 -19.70 14.99 55.36
C GLN A 179 -19.16 16.36 54.90
N ILE A 180 -19.97 16.96 53.99
CA ILE A 180 -20.17 18.41 53.73
C ILE A 180 -19.16 19.02 52.70
N ILE A 181 -19.50 19.59 51.53
CA ILE A 181 -20.75 20.09 50.89
C ILE A 181 -20.53 20.21 49.36
N SER A 182 -21.63 20.04 48.63
CA SER A 182 -21.95 20.61 47.31
C SER A 182 -21.76 22.14 47.16
N ARG A 183 -21.42 22.63 45.95
CA ARG A 183 -22.19 23.61 45.14
C ARG A 183 -21.37 24.19 43.96
N PRO A 184 -21.99 24.39 42.78
CA PRO A 184 -21.54 25.34 41.76
C PRO A 184 -22.25 26.70 41.93
N LEU A 185 -21.54 27.80 41.71
CA LEU A 185 -22.12 29.15 41.62
C LEU A 185 -22.10 29.63 40.17
N ALA A 186 -23.29 30.03 39.71
CA ALA A 186 -23.52 30.79 38.50
C ALA A 186 -23.22 32.28 38.75
N ILE A 187 -22.63 32.96 37.76
CA ILE A 187 -22.63 34.42 37.67
C ILE A 187 -23.28 34.80 36.34
N THR A 188 -24.38 35.53 36.48
CA THR A 188 -25.20 36.16 35.45
C THR A 188 -24.48 37.35 34.82
N LYS A 189 -24.54 37.47 33.49
CA LYS A 189 -24.20 38.72 32.79
C LYS A 189 -25.49 39.43 32.34
N ASN A 190 -25.67 40.58 32.95
CA ASN A 190 -26.51 41.75 32.70
C ASN A 190 -27.36 41.81 31.41
N LEU A 191 -28.65 42.07 31.65
CA LEU A 191 -29.55 42.88 30.81
C LEU A 191 -29.12 44.35 30.86
N PHE A 192 -29.26 45.06 29.74
CA PHE A 192 -29.72 46.46 29.59
C PHE A 192 -29.22 46.97 28.22
N ASN A 193 -29.99 46.73 27.17
CA ASN A 193 -29.89 47.52 25.94
C ASN A 193 -31.10 48.45 25.89
N TYR A 194 -30.79 49.74 25.92
CA TYR A 194 -31.69 50.86 25.87
C TYR A 194 -32.40 50.94 24.51
N THR A 195 -33.71 51.14 24.55
CA THR A 195 -34.51 51.71 23.47
C THR A 195 -34.06 53.15 23.21
N LEU A 196 -33.72 53.46 21.96
CA LEU A 196 -33.77 54.81 21.42
C LEU A 196 -34.77 54.83 20.27
N GLN A 197 -35.69 55.77 20.38
CA GLN A 197 -36.68 56.13 19.37
C GLN A 197 -35.96 56.70 18.14
N ASN A 198 -36.54 56.51 16.95
CA ASN A 198 -36.55 57.62 16.00
C ASN A 198 -37.86 57.64 15.19
N PRO A 199 -38.57 58.79 15.16
CA PRO A 199 -39.78 59.01 14.38
C PRO A 199 -39.49 59.53 12.96
N PHE A 200 -40.55 59.65 12.15
CA PHE A 200 -40.65 60.20 10.78
C PHE A 200 -40.39 59.17 9.65
N HIS A 201 -41.46 58.55 9.10
CA HIS A 201 -42.16 58.84 7.82
C HIS A 201 -41.30 58.48 6.58
N THR A 202 -41.75 57.88 5.46
CA THR A 202 -42.99 57.80 4.66
C THR A 202 -42.84 56.50 3.82
N THR A 203 -43.78 55.57 3.62
CA THR A 203 -44.87 55.60 2.64
C THR A 203 -45.45 54.18 2.54
N SER A 204 -46.75 54.03 2.77
CA SER A 204 -47.70 53.22 1.97
C SER A 204 -49.03 53.30 2.70
N ASN A 205 -50.05 53.86 2.05
CA ASN A 205 -51.42 53.97 2.59
C ASN A 205 -51.98 52.56 2.86
N ASN A 206 -51.72 52.03 4.06
CA ASN A 206 -52.44 50.89 4.56
C ASN A 206 -53.83 51.40 4.95
N PHE A 207 -54.83 51.03 4.18
CA PHE A 207 -56.23 51.18 4.55
C PHE A 207 -56.48 50.36 5.82
N ILE A 208 -56.35 51.00 6.98
CA ILE A 208 -56.65 50.39 8.27
C ILE A 208 -58.17 50.19 8.30
N LYS A 209 -58.61 48.96 8.04
CA LYS A 209 -59.96 48.54 8.34
C LYS A 209 -60.08 48.47 9.86
N PHE A 210 -60.75 49.45 10.46
CA PHE A 210 -61.14 49.36 11.86
C PHE A 210 -62.19 48.25 11.97
N SER A 211 -61.78 47.07 12.43
CA SER A 211 -62.72 46.11 12.99
C SER A 211 -63.40 46.77 14.18
N ILE A 212 -64.71 46.63 14.30
CA ILE A 212 -65.51 47.08 15.44
C ILE A 212 -64.76 46.66 16.72
N PRO A 213 -64.56 47.56 17.71
CA PRO A 213 -63.98 47.15 18.98
C PRO A 213 -64.96 46.14 19.59
N LEU A 214 -64.60 44.85 19.49
CA LEU A 214 -65.17 43.85 20.35
C LEU A 214 -64.78 44.30 21.76
N SER A 215 -65.74 44.85 22.50
CA SER A 215 -65.66 45.09 23.94
C SER A 215 -65.59 43.76 24.71
N ALA A 216 -64.77 42.85 24.22
CA ALA A 216 -64.38 41.64 24.90
C ALA A 216 -63.41 42.01 26.01
N GLU A 217 -63.52 41.35 27.16
CA GLU A 217 -62.54 41.47 28.23
C GLU A 217 -61.12 41.33 27.66
N PRO A 218 -60.16 42.18 28.07
CA PRO A 218 -58.79 42.10 27.58
C PRO A 218 -58.30 40.66 27.70
N THR A 219 -57.92 40.06 26.57
CA THR A 219 -57.56 38.63 26.53
C THR A 219 -56.47 38.37 27.56
N LYS A 220 -56.69 37.39 28.44
CA LYS A 220 -55.75 37.03 29.50
C LYS A 220 -54.33 36.98 28.93
N ALA A 221 -53.44 37.81 29.47
CA ALA A 221 -52.06 37.86 29.03
C ALA A 221 -51.48 36.44 29.00
N LYS A 222 -50.85 36.07 27.88
CA LYS A 222 -50.24 34.73 27.74
C LYS A 222 -49.26 34.55 28.89
N LYS A 223 -49.55 33.57 29.76
CA LYS A 223 -48.71 33.29 30.92
C LYS A 223 -47.29 32.99 30.42
N ARG A 224 -46.30 33.67 31.00
CA ARG A 224 -44.89 33.39 30.75
C ARG A 224 -44.65 31.91 31.07
N ILE A 225 -44.09 31.17 30.11
CA ILE A 225 -43.83 29.75 30.28
C ILE A 225 -42.74 29.59 31.34
N ASP A 226 -42.93 28.65 32.26
CA ASP A 226 -41.95 28.37 33.30
C ASP A 226 -40.58 28.06 32.71
N PRO A 227 -39.49 28.58 33.31
CA PRO A 227 -38.13 28.37 32.81
C PRO A 227 -37.76 26.88 32.74
N GLN A 228 -38.28 26.07 33.66
CA GLN A 228 -38.07 24.61 33.66
C GLN A 228 -38.72 23.92 32.45
N VAL A 229 -39.90 24.37 32.03
CA VAL A 229 -40.59 23.82 30.84
C VAL A 229 -39.84 24.18 29.56
N LEU A 230 -39.26 25.39 29.49
CA LEU A 230 -38.39 25.79 28.38
C LEU A 230 -37.12 24.94 28.31
N ALA A 231 -36.44 24.75 29.45
CA ALA A 231 -35.24 23.90 29.53
C ALA A 231 -35.53 22.44 29.14
N LEU A 232 -36.66 21.88 29.57
CA LEU A 232 -37.09 20.54 29.17
C LEU A 232 -37.38 20.43 27.67
N ARG A 233 -38.00 21.45 27.07
CA ARG A 233 -38.24 21.51 25.62
C ARG A 233 -36.92 21.57 24.85
N GLU A 234 -35.97 22.37 25.31
CA GLU A 234 -34.64 22.48 24.70
C GLU A 234 -33.85 21.16 24.81
N ASN A 235 -33.82 20.53 25.98
CA ASN A 235 -33.16 19.25 26.20
C ASN A 235 -33.75 18.14 25.33
N ARG A 236 -35.07 18.15 25.09
CA ARG A 236 -35.72 17.22 24.14
C ARG A 236 -35.26 17.47 22.70
N LYS A 237 -35.12 18.72 22.27
CA LYS A 237 -34.60 19.06 20.93
C LYS A 237 -33.14 18.63 20.80
N ARG A 238 -32.30 18.92 21.80
CA ARG A 238 -30.89 18.53 21.84
C ARG A 238 -30.71 17.02 21.72
N LYS A 239 -31.42 16.23 22.54
CA LYS A 239 -31.37 14.76 22.48
C LYS A 239 -31.89 14.18 21.16
N ARG A 240 -32.81 14.86 20.46
CA ARG A 240 -33.26 14.45 19.12
C ARG A 240 -32.16 14.68 18.09
N LEU A 241 -31.58 15.87 18.07
CA LEU A 241 -30.47 16.23 17.18
C LEU A 241 -29.25 15.33 17.42
N GLU A 242 -28.88 15.08 18.68
CA GLU A 242 -27.78 14.17 19.03
C GLU A 242 -28.01 12.75 18.50
N LYS A 243 -29.25 12.23 18.59
CA LYS A 243 -29.58 10.91 18.05
C LYS A 243 -29.53 10.89 16.53
N GLU A 244 -29.93 11.97 15.88
CA GLU A 244 -29.91 12.10 14.43
C GLU A 244 -28.48 12.22 13.90
N ILE A 245 -27.64 13.05 14.53
CA ILE A 245 -26.20 13.14 14.27
C ILE A 245 -25.55 11.76 14.46
N LYS A 246 -25.81 11.06 15.57
CA LYS A 246 -25.28 9.70 15.80
C LYS A 246 -25.73 8.69 14.74
N LYS A 247 -26.93 8.84 14.18
CA LYS A 247 -27.39 7.99 13.07
C LYS A 247 -26.65 8.33 11.79
N LEU A 248 -26.52 9.61 11.44
CA LEU A 248 -25.78 10.06 10.26
C LEU A 248 -24.30 9.67 10.32
N GLU A 249 -23.68 9.80 11.49
CA GLU A 249 -22.30 9.35 11.73
C GLU A 249 -22.16 7.83 11.61
N ARG A 250 -23.13 7.05 12.12
CA ARG A 250 -23.12 5.59 12.07
C ARG A 250 -23.17 5.04 10.64
N PHE A 251 -23.94 5.67 9.74
CA PHE A 251 -24.07 5.22 8.35
C PHE A 251 -22.89 5.66 7.46
N GLY A 252 -21.98 6.51 7.96
CA GLY A 252 -20.81 6.97 7.22
C GLY A 252 -21.17 7.73 5.94
N ARG A 253 -20.13 8.14 5.19
CA ARG A 253 -20.32 8.76 3.88
C ARG A 253 -20.41 7.66 2.82
N LYS A 254 -21.49 7.64 2.03
CA LYS A 254 -21.52 6.82 0.81
C LYS A 254 -20.51 7.40 -0.20
N LEU A 255 -19.69 6.54 -0.79
CA LEU A 255 -18.77 6.94 -1.84
C LEU A 255 -19.58 7.26 -3.10
N LYS A 256 -19.10 8.24 -3.89
CA LYS A 256 -19.67 8.48 -5.22
C LYS A 256 -19.44 7.24 -6.09
N PRO A 257 -20.39 6.86 -6.94
CA PRO A 257 -20.16 5.79 -7.91
C PRO A 257 -19.00 6.16 -8.86
N ILE A 258 -18.32 5.15 -9.36
CA ILE A 258 -17.25 5.29 -10.35
C ILE A 258 -17.82 4.87 -11.69
N ASP A 259 -18.12 5.85 -12.55
CA ASP A 259 -18.83 5.64 -13.81
C ASP A 259 -18.08 4.68 -14.75
N GLU A 260 -16.74 4.68 -14.72
CA GLU A 260 -15.89 3.81 -15.56
C GLU A 260 -15.91 2.32 -15.15
N HIS A 261 -16.33 2.00 -13.92
CA HIS A 261 -16.26 0.63 -13.40
C HIS A 261 -17.41 -0.25 -13.90
N GLU A 262 -18.59 0.33 -14.13
CA GLU A 262 -19.77 -0.40 -14.61
C GLU A 262 -20.11 0.01 -16.04
N PRO A 263 -20.33 -0.93 -16.97
CA PRO A 263 -20.77 -0.57 -18.30
C PRO A 263 -22.18 -0.01 -18.28
N ASP A 264 -22.47 0.91 -19.21
CA ASP A 264 -23.78 1.51 -19.34
C ASP A 264 -24.89 0.47 -19.50
N ARG A 265 -25.98 0.67 -18.76
CA ARG A 265 -27.14 -0.23 -18.77
C ARG A 265 -27.76 -0.39 -20.17
N LEU A 266 -27.66 0.65 -21.00
CA LEU A 266 -28.15 0.61 -22.38
C LEU A 266 -27.29 -0.33 -23.24
N VAL A 267 -25.96 -0.26 -23.08
CA VAL A 267 -25.02 -1.15 -23.79
C VAL A 267 -25.25 -2.60 -23.38
N LEU A 268 -25.49 -2.87 -22.10
CA LEU A 268 -25.80 -4.21 -21.58
C LEU A 268 -27.11 -4.80 -22.15
N LYS A 269 -28.13 -3.98 -22.40
CA LYS A 269 -29.39 -4.43 -23.02
C LYS A 269 -29.26 -4.71 -24.51
N GLU A 270 -28.34 -4.02 -25.18
CA GLU A 270 -28.15 -4.11 -26.63
C GLU A 270 -26.93 -4.96 -27.03
N THR A 271 -26.33 -5.71 -26.09
CA THR A 271 -25.12 -6.50 -26.33
C THR A 271 -25.24 -7.39 -27.54
N ASP A 272 -26.36 -8.08 -27.68
CA ASP A 272 -26.56 -9.06 -28.75
C ASP A 272 -26.66 -8.39 -30.13
N LYS A 273 -27.23 -7.18 -30.17
CA LYS A 273 -27.33 -6.36 -31.40
C LYS A 273 -25.99 -5.71 -31.77
N ARG A 274 -25.19 -5.32 -30.76
CA ARG A 274 -23.91 -4.63 -30.92
C ARG A 274 -22.72 -5.59 -31.07
N LYS A 275 -22.92 -6.88 -30.83
CA LYS A 275 -21.86 -7.89 -30.92
C LYS A 275 -21.42 -8.06 -32.36
N ARG A 276 -20.15 -7.74 -32.63
CA ARG A 276 -19.51 -8.02 -33.93
C ARG A 276 -19.16 -9.51 -34.01
N VAL A 277 -19.43 -10.12 -35.15
CA VAL A 277 -18.96 -11.48 -35.44
C VAL A 277 -17.46 -11.40 -35.74
N LEU A 278 -16.65 -12.08 -34.93
CA LEU A 278 -15.21 -12.14 -35.14
C LEU A 278 -14.88 -13.16 -36.25
N PRO A 279 -13.96 -12.84 -37.17
CA PRO A 279 -13.47 -13.83 -38.12
C PRO A 279 -12.70 -14.94 -37.37
N GLN A 280 -12.76 -16.17 -37.89
CA GLN A 280 -11.93 -17.24 -37.38
C GLN A 280 -10.46 -16.93 -37.68
N GLN A 281 -9.61 -16.98 -36.66
CA GLN A 281 -8.17 -16.78 -36.83
C GLN A 281 -7.54 -18.01 -37.50
N THR A 282 -6.66 -17.78 -38.47
CA THR A 282 -5.82 -18.84 -39.04
C THR A 282 -4.79 -19.31 -38.01
N LYS A 283 -4.33 -20.56 -38.12
CA LYS A 283 -3.31 -21.11 -37.20
C LYS A 283 -2.03 -20.28 -37.19
N GLN A 284 -1.56 -19.85 -38.37
CA GLN A 284 -0.39 -18.99 -38.51
C GLN A 284 -0.53 -17.70 -37.69
N ASN A 285 -1.66 -17.00 -37.78
CA ASN A 285 -1.90 -15.77 -37.03
C ASN A 285 -1.88 -16.01 -35.50
N LEU A 286 -2.36 -17.16 -35.04
CA LEU A 286 -2.33 -17.54 -33.62
C LEU A 286 -0.90 -17.82 -33.15
N ASP A 287 -0.12 -18.50 -33.96
CA ASP A 287 1.28 -18.79 -33.66
C ASP A 287 2.11 -17.49 -33.62
N ASP A 288 1.91 -16.59 -34.59
CA ASP A 288 2.57 -15.27 -34.62
C ASP A 288 2.21 -14.42 -33.38
N GLU A 289 0.93 -14.42 -32.98
CA GLU A 289 0.48 -13.75 -31.75
C GLU A 289 1.15 -14.35 -30.50
N TYR A 290 1.29 -15.68 -30.45
CA TYR A 290 1.95 -16.38 -29.35
C TYR A 290 3.44 -16.02 -29.27
N PHE A 291 4.17 -16.06 -30.38
CA PHE A 291 5.59 -15.68 -30.42
C PHE A 291 5.78 -14.21 -30.04
N LEU A 292 4.94 -13.31 -30.56
CA LEU A 292 4.98 -11.88 -30.21
C LEU A 292 4.77 -11.67 -28.71
N LYS A 293 3.80 -12.35 -28.10
CA LYS A 293 3.56 -12.27 -26.64
C LYS A 293 4.76 -12.79 -25.84
N LYS A 294 5.41 -13.86 -26.30
CA LYS A 294 6.60 -14.42 -25.66
C LYS A 294 7.78 -13.44 -25.73
N GLU A 295 8.02 -12.84 -26.90
CA GLU A 295 9.05 -11.80 -27.07
C GLU A 295 8.75 -10.56 -26.24
N TRP A 296 7.49 -10.12 -26.21
CA TRP A 296 7.06 -9.01 -25.38
C TRP A 296 7.29 -9.27 -23.88
N ALA A 297 6.97 -10.47 -23.40
CA ALA A 297 7.23 -10.86 -22.01
C ALA A 297 8.72 -10.81 -21.67
N ASN A 298 9.58 -11.30 -22.57
CA ASN A 298 11.03 -11.23 -22.41
C ASN A 298 11.53 -9.78 -22.40
N TYR A 299 11.03 -8.95 -23.33
CA TYR A 299 11.37 -7.54 -23.41
C TYR A 299 10.98 -6.76 -22.15
N ILE A 300 9.75 -6.94 -21.65
CA ILE A 300 9.28 -6.28 -20.43
C ILE A 300 10.09 -6.71 -19.22
N ASN A 301 10.43 -8.00 -19.11
CA ASN A 301 11.29 -8.49 -18.04
C ASN A 301 12.68 -7.83 -18.10
N LEU A 302 13.31 -7.79 -19.27
CA LEU A 302 14.61 -7.13 -19.46
C LEU A 302 14.54 -5.63 -19.09
N LYS A 303 13.51 -4.92 -19.57
CA LYS A 303 13.27 -3.51 -19.24
C LYS A 303 13.14 -3.30 -17.72
N GLN A 304 12.39 -4.16 -17.05
CA GLN A 304 12.21 -4.10 -15.59
C GLN A 304 13.52 -4.37 -14.85
N MET A 305 14.30 -5.36 -15.25
CA MET A 305 15.60 -5.66 -14.64
C MET A 305 16.57 -4.48 -14.78
N ASN A 306 16.61 -3.85 -15.95
CA ASN A 306 17.43 -2.66 -16.20
C ASN A 306 16.99 -1.47 -15.32
N GLN A 307 15.69 -1.24 -15.19
CA GLN A 307 15.15 -0.19 -14.31
C GLN A 307 15.50 -0.44 -12.84
N LEU A 308 15.35 -1.69 -12.36
CA LEU A 308 15.74 -2.06 -11.00
C LEU A 308 17.24 -1.88 -10.78
N GLU A 309 18.08 -2.23 -11.76
CA GLU A 309 19.52 -2.01 -11.66
C GLU A 309 19.86 -0.52 -11.55
N GLN A 310 19.22 0.35 -12.35
CA GLN A 310 19.41 1.80 -12.28
C GLN A 310 19.00 2.37 -10.92
N ILE A 311 17.84 1.96 -10.40
CA ILE A 311 17.37 2.36 -9.06
C ILE A 311 18.37 1.90 -7.99
N ASN A 312 18.82 0.65 -8.04
CA ASN A 312 19.78 0.11 -7.08
C ASN A 312 21.12 0.86 -7.13
N ARG A 313 21.59 1.22 -8.34
CA ARG A 313 22.80 2.05 -8.51
C ARG A 313 22.62 3.44 -7.88
N ALA A 314 21.48 4.08 -8.12
CA ALA A 314 21.17 5.39 -7.55
C ALA A 314 21.08 5.34 -6.01
N LEU A 315 20.40 4.34 -5.45
CA LEU A 315 20.31 4.13 -4.00
C LEU A 315 21.68 3.87 -3.37
N LYS A 316 22.49 3.00 -3.97
CA LYS A 316 23.84 2.74 -3.48
C LYS A 316 24.70 4.01 -3.50
N SER A 317 24.64 4.78 -4.58
CA SER A 317 25.35 6.06 -4.69
C SER A 317 24.89 7.05 -3.61
N GLN A 318 23.58 7.10 -3.32
CA GLN A 318 23.03 7.94 -2.26
C GLN A 318 23.53 7.50 -0.87
N GLU A 319 23.50 6.20 -0.59
CA GLU A 319 23.98 5.65 0.68
C GLU A 319 25.47 5.91 0.91
N ASP A 320 26.29 5.67 -0.11
CA ASP A 320 27.74 5.86 -0.02
C ASP A 320 28.08 7.35 0.17
N ALA A 321 27.41 8.25 -0.56
CA ALA A 321 27.53 9.70 -0.34
C ALA A 321 27.13 10.13 1.08
N LEU A 322 26.05 9.56 1.65
CA LEU A 322 25.65 9.86 3.03
C LEU A 322 26.63 9.32 4.07
N LYS A 323 27.25 8.16 3.82
CA LYS A 323 28.30 7.59 4.70
C LYS A 323 29.55 8.48 4.71
N GLU A 324 29.95 8.98 3.56
CA GLU A 324 31.07 9.94 3.43
C GLU A 324 30.73 11.26 4.13
N LEU A 325 29.57 11.85 3.82
CA LEU A 325 29.10 13.09 4.46
C LEU A 325 29.06 12.97 6.00
N LYS A 326 28.68 11.81 6.53
CA LYS A 326 28.66 11.57 7.98
C LYS A 326 30.06 11.59 8.61
N LYS A 327 31.07 11.10 7.88
CA LYS A 327 32.47 11.11 8.34
C LYS A 327 33.03 12.53 8.33
N ASP A 328 32.68 13.32 7.32
CA ASP A 328 33.21 14.66 7.13
C ASP A 328 32.49 15.71 7.99
N ASN A 329 31.15 15.71 7.97
CA ASN A 329 30.33 16.69 8.70
C ASN A 329 28.98 16.14 9.17
N PHE A 330 28.90 15.88 10.48
CA PHE A 330 27.70 15.35 11.12
C PHE A 330 26.50 16.31 11.10
N THR A 331 26.72 17.64 11.10
CA THR A 331 25.61 18.61 11.12
C THR A 331 24.86 18.64 9.79
N LEU A 332 25.58 18.61 8.66
CA LEU A 332 25.00 18.54 7.32
C LEU A 332 24.31 17.19 7.08
N TYR A 333 24.87 16.10 7.59
CA TYR A 333 24.23 14.79 7.54
C TYR A 333 22.84 14.80 8.22
N ASN A 334 22.73 15.41 9.40
CA ASN A 334 21.45 15.51 10.10
C ASN A 334 20.43 16.37 9.35
N ALA A 335 20.89 17.43 8.65
CA ALA A 335 20.03 18.23 7.80
C ALA A 335 19.56 17.45 6.55
N ALA A 336 20.47 16.72 5.89
CA ALA A 336 20.19 15.98 4.66
C ALA A 336 19.19 14.81 4.84
N ILE A 337 19.12 14.22 6.02
CA ILE A 337 18.18 13.12 6.34
C ILE A 337 16.76 13.62 6.60
N GLN A 338 16.60 14.91 6.91
CA GLN A 338 15.27 15.46 7.18
C GLN A 338 14.40 15.40 5.92
N LEU A 339 13.13 15.07 6.11
CA LEU A 339 12.15 15.05 5.04
C LEU A 339 11.88 16.48 4.57
N ASP A 340 12.03 16.73 3.28
CA ASP A 340 11.66 18.01 2.70
C ASP A 340 10.14 18.13 2.59
N THR A 341 9.56 18.94 3.47
CA THR A 341 8.11 19.24 3.47
C THR A 341 7.65 19.94 2.19
N LYS A 342 8.55 20.59 1.43
CA LYS A 342 8.22 21.26 0.17
C LYS A 342 7.96 20.29 -0.99
N LEU A 343 8.35 19.02 -0.84
CA LEU A 343 8.13 18.00 -1.85
C LEU A 343 6.64 17.61 -1.98
N ILE A 344 5.81 17.92 -0.99
CA ILE A 344 4.38 17.58 -1.00
C ILE A 344 3.58 18.88 -0.89
N PRO A 345 2.73 19.25 -1.88
CA PRO A 345 2.29 18.47 -3.03
C PRO A 345 3.24 18.54 -4.24
N TYR A 346 3.59 17.39 -4.79
CA TYR A 346 4.34 17.28 -6.04
C TYR A 346 3.38 17.16 -7.22
N ALA A 347 3.50 18.05 -8.21
CA ALA A 347 2.76 18.00 -9.46
C ALA A 347 3.71 18.04 -10.66
N ARG A 348 3.48 17.17 -11.63
CA ARG A 348 4.21 17.13 -12.91
C ARG A 348 3.25 16.70 -14.00
N GLU A 349 3.29 17.39 -15.14
CA GLU A 349 2.58 16.99 -16.35
C GLU A 349 3.36 15.90 -17.08
N GLY A 350 2.64 14.93 -17.65
CA GLY A 350 3.25 13.87 -18.46
C GLY A 350 3.83 14.43 -19.77
N PRO A 351 4.74 13.68 -20.42
CA PRO A 351 5.22 14.06 -21.75
C PRO A 351 4.05 14.08 -22.75
N VAL A 352 4.00 15.12 -23.58
CA VAL A 352 3.05 15.24 -24.69
C VAL A 352 3.54 14.47 -25.91
N HIS A 353 2.63 13.98 -26.75
CA HIS A 353 2.99 13.30 -28.00
C HIS A 353 3.72 14.24 -28.98
N THR A 354 3.29 15.50 -29.03
CA THR A 354 3.87 16.55 -29.89
C THR A 354 4.08 17.80 -29.04
N PRO A 355 5.25 18.46 -29.11
CA PRO A 355 5.50 19.69 -28.37
C PRO A 355 4.57 20.84 -28.84
N PRO A 356 4.28 21.82 -27.98
CA PRO A 356 3.40 22.92 -28.32
C PRO A 356 4.00 23.80 -29.42
N SER A 357 3.18 24.19 -30.39
CA SER A 357 3.50 25.17 -31.42
C SER A 357 3.36 26.59 -30.88
N LYS A 358 4.36 27.45 -31.09
CA LYS A 358 4.41 28.81 -30.50
C LYS A 358 3.30 29.74 -31.01
N ASN A 359 2.83 29.55 -32.24
CA ASN A 359 1.89 30.45 -32.91
C ASN A 359 0.53 29.77 -33.17
N TYR A 360 0.16 28.79 -32.35
CA TYR A 360 -1.16 28.17 -32.48
C TYR A 360 -2.19 28.98 -31.70
N GLU A 361 -3.13 29.56 -32.44
CA GLU A 361 -4.32 30.21 -31.88
C GLU A 361 -5.43 29.17 -31.81
N PRO A 362 -5.83 28.71 -30.60
CA PRO A 362 -6.93 27.77 -30.47
C PRO A 362 -8.25 28.43 -30.88
N PRO A 363 -9.18 27.67 -31.48
CA PRO A 363 -10.51 28.19 -31.78
C PRO A 363 -11.26 28.55 -30.49
N GLU A 364 -12.13 29.56 -30.57
CA GLU A 364 -13.00 29.95 -29.46
C GLU A 364 -14.04 28.86 -29.14
N GLY A 365 -14.28 28.62 -27.86
CA GLY A 365 -15.28 27.67 -27.38
C GLY A 365 -15.48 27.73 -25.86
N ASP A 366 -16.70 27.41 -25.41
CA ASP A 366 -17.06 27.38 -23.99
C ASP A 366 -16.94 25.96 -23.42
N TYR A 367 -16.49 25.86 -22.17
CA TYR A 367 -16.52 24.61 -21.41
C TYR A 367 -17.70 24.60 -20.44
N TYR A 368 -18.63 23.67 -20.62
CA TYR A 368 -19.73 23.43 -19.69
C TYR A 368 -19.48 22.13 -18.92
N ASP A 369 -19.40 22.23 -17.59
CA ASP A 369 -19.23 21.06 -16.73
C ASP A 369 -20.52 20.23 -16.70
N THR A 370 -20.46 19.01 -17.27
CA THR A 370 -21.56 18.05 -17.30
C THR A 370 -21.42 16.97 -16.22
N THR A 371 -20.54 17.14 -15.23
CA THR A 371 -20.36 16.15 -14.17
C THR A 371 -21.60 16.01 -13.29
N TYR A 372 -22.01 14.76 -13.03
CA TYR A 372 -23.19 14.49 -12.23
C TYR A 372 -22.94 14.82 -10.74
N LEU A 373 -23.81 15.65 -10.18
CA LEU A 373 -23.83 15.91 -8.74
C LEU A 373 -24.53 14.77 -8.02
N TYR A 374 -23.75 13.89 -7.40
CA TYR A 374 -24.26 12.84 -6.53
C TYR A 374 -24.57 13.39 -5.13
N ASP A 375 -25.86 13.45 -4.79
CA ASP A 375 -26.35 13.87 -3.48
C ASP A 375 -25.92 12.89 -2.38
N ARG A 376 -25.43 13.44 -1.26
CA ARG A 376 -25.03 12.66 -0.06
C ARG A 376 -26.27 12.28 0.76
N ARG A 377 -27.15 11.44 0.21
CA ARG A 377 -28.28 10.87 0.98
C ARG A 377 -27.96 9.49 1.52
#